data_AF-A0A252CF09-F1
#
_entry.id   AF-A0A252CF09-F1
#
_cell.length_a   1.000
_cell.length_b   1.000
_cell.length_c   1.000
_cell.angle_alpha   90.00
_cell.angle_beta   90.00
_cell.angle_gamma   90.00
#
_symmetry.space_group_name_H-M   'P 1'
#
loop_
_entity.id
_entity.type
_entity.pdbx_description
1 polymer ?
#
loop_
_entity_poly.entity_id
_entity_poly.type
_entity_poly.pdbx_seq_one_letter_code
_entity_poly.pdbx_strand_id
1 'polypeptide(L)'
;MVYRSRWQYQLKVLHGGKWICIFKQENNLLYLLQREELKLELDFYLLLQEGEIYKEIGYIKGTYDNLKESLNLFRIVVHPEYRDKGYGTKLYKLLENEALNIFPIKEVDGTVAQQPDLEKRERFFEKLGFTLRDGKVGKMKKKL
;
A
#
# COMPACT_ATOMS: atom_id res chain seq x y z
N MET A 1 -26.54 -3.12 -19.25
CA MET A 1 -25.19 -3.67 -19.05
C MET A 1 -24.77 -3.31 -17.63
N VAL A 2 -24.69 -4.30 -16.75
CA VAL A 2 -24.60 -4.09 -15.29
C VAL A 2 -23.19 -4.46 -14.84
N TYR A 3 -22.42 -3.47 -14.37
CA TYR A 3 -21.28 -3.70 -13.48
C TYR A 3 -21.65 -3.11 -12.12
N ARG A 4 -22.27 -3.93 -11.27
CA ARG A 4 -22.45 -3.63 -9.85
C ARG A 4 -21.26 -4.24 -9.11
N SER A 5 -20.20 -3.46 -8.92
CA SER A 5 -19.13 -3.83 -7.99
C SER A 5 -19.66 -3.68 -6.56
N ARG A 6 -19.56 -4.79 -5.84
CA ARG A 6 -20.18 -5.08 -4.54
C ARG A 6 -19.29 -4.50 -3.43
N TRP A 7 -19.05 -3.19 -3.43
CA TRP A 7 -18.24 -2.54 -2.40
C TRP A 7 -19.11 -2.25 -1.17
N GLN A 8 -19.01 -3.08 -0.12
CA GLN A 8 -19.55 -2.75 1.19
C GLN A 8 -18.47 -2.00 1.99
N TYR A 9 -18.52 -0.66 1.92
CA TYR A 9 -17.73 0.20 2.80
C TYR A 9 -18.34 0.15 4.21
N GLN A 10 -17.61 -0.35 5.21
CA GLN A 10 -17.99 -0.21 6.61
C GLN A 10 -17.05 0.79 7.29
N LEU A 11 -17.53 2.04 7.40
CA LEU A 11 -16.90 3.09 8.20
C LEU A 11 -17.05 2.71 9.68
N LYS A 12 -15.96 2.36 10.37
CA LYS A 12 -16.00 2.08 11.82
C LYS A 12 -15.07 3.03 12.56
N VAL A 13 -15.64 4.12 13.08
CA VAL A 13 -14.93 5.11 13.89
C VAL A 13 -14.61 4.49 15.25
N LEU A 14 -13.32 4.34 15.57
CA LEU A 14 -12.84 3.98 16.91
C LEU A 14 -12.16 5.22 17.53
N HIS A 15 -12.40 5.49 18.82
CA HIS A 15 -12.00 6.74 19.48
C HIS A 15 -10.48 7.02 19.44
N GLY A 16 -10.11 8.29 19.18
CA GLY A 16 -8.72 8.79 19.16
C GLY A 16 -8.16 9.10 17.75
N GLY A 17 -8.86 8.69 16.70
CA GLY A 17 -8.55 8.95 15.28
C GLY A 17 -9.47 8.10 14.40
N LYS A 18 -9.91 8.60 13.23
CA LYS A 18 -10.87 7.85 12.39
C LYS A 18 -10.12 6.82 11.55
N TRP A 19 -10.11 5.56 11.99
CA TRP A 19 -9.79 4.43 11.11
C TRP A 19 -10.98 4.16 10.20
N ILE A 20 -10.72 4.08 8.90
CA ILE A 20 -11.72 3.71 7.90
C ILE A 20 -11.20 2.45 7.20
N CYS A 21 -11.94 1.35 7.35
CA CYS A 21 -11.77 0.19 6.49
C CYS A 21 -12.40 0.53 5.15
N ILE A 22 -11.57 0.76 4.14
CA ILE A 22 -12.07 1.16 2.81
C ILE A 22 -12.30 -0.07 1.93
N PHE A 23 -11.61 -1.18 2.20
CA PHE A 23 -11.63 -2.30 1.28
C PHE A 23 -11.32 -3.65 1.92
N LYS A 24 -12.16 -4.63 1.61
CA LYS A 24 -11.98 -6.06 1.89
C LYS A 24 -12.31 -6.85 0.63
N GLN A 25 -11.32 -7.45 0.00
CA GLN A 25 -11.50 -8.37 -1.13
C GLN A 25 -10.59 -9.57 -0.98
N GLU A 26 -11.16 -10.78 -1.04
CA GLU A 26 -10.46 -12.08 -1.17
C GLU A 26 -9.09 -12.13 -0.47
N ASN A 27 -9.11 -12.13 0.87
CA ASN A 27 -7.93 -12.23 1.76
C ASN A 27 -7.04 -10.97 1.85
N ASN A 28 -7.43 -9.83 1.28
CA ASN A 28 -6.67 -8.59 1.38
C ASN A 28 -7.47 -7.54 2.18
N LEU A 29 -6.79 -6.79 3.06
CA LEU A 29 -7.40 -5.72 3.86
C LEU A 29 -6.61 -4.41 3.71
N LEU A 30 -7.30 -3.34 3.30
CA LEU A 30 -6.75 -1.98 3.28
C LEU A 30 -7.39 -1.15 4.38
N TYR A 31 -6.57 -0.65 5.30
CA TYR A 31 -6.97 0.27 6.34
C TYR A 31 -6.40 1.65 6.06
N LEU A 32 -7.25 2.66 6.09
CA LEU A 32 -6.81 4.03 6.01
C LEU A 32 -7.07 4.71 7.34
N LEU A 33 -6.04 5.35 7.87
CA LEU A 33 -6.14 6.18 9.05
C LEU A 33 -6.04 7.64 8.63
N GLN A 34 -7.12 8.38 8.77
CA GLN A 34 -7.04 9.83 8.68
C GLN A 34 -6.61 10.39 10.03
N ARG A 35 -5.39 10.93 10.08
CA ARG A 35 -4.90 11.77 11.18
C ARG A 35 -4.79 13.19 10.62
N GLU A 36 -5.70 14.06 11.05
CA GLU A 36 -5.84 15.46 10.63
C GLU A 36 -6.45 15.67 9.22
N GLU A 37 -6.83 16.91 8.92
CA GLU A 37 -7.55 17.27 7.67
C GLU A 37 -6.66 17.22 6.41
N LEU A 38 -5.32 17.08 6.55
CA LEU A 38 -4.37 17.29 5.45
C LEU A 38 -3.54 16.06 5.05
N LYS A 39 -3.35 15.07 5.94
CA LYS A 39 -2.54 13.87 5.65
C LYS A 39 -3.29 12.60 6.02
N LEU A 40 -3.27 11.63 5.12
CA LEU A 40 -3.82 10.30 5.38
C LEU A 40 -2.67 9.34 5.64
N GLU A 41 -2.63 8.72 6.82
CA GLU A 41 -1.80 7.54 7.06
C GLU A 41 -2.48 6.34 6.42
N LEU A 42 -1.71 5.54 5.68
CA LEU A 42 -2.21 4.38 4.97
C LEU A 42 -1.50 3.15 5.52
N ASP A 43 -2.29 2.18 5.99
CA ASP A 43 -1.81 0.88 6.44
C ASP A 43 -2.48 -0.22 5.61
N PHE A 44 -1.74 -0.79 4.67
CA PHE A 44 -2.22 -1.85 3.78
C PHE A 44 -1.67 -3.20 4.21
N TYR A 45 -2.54 -4.20 4.34
CA TYR A 45 -2.16 -5.55 4.77
C TYR A 45 -2.57 -6.61 3.75
N LEU A 46 -1.64 -7.50 3.45
CA LEU A 46 -1.90 -8.72 2.71
C LEU A 46 -2.08 -9.85 3.70
N LEU A 47 -3.25 -10.49 3.70
CA LEU A 47 -3.55 -11.62 4.57
C LEU A 47 -3.68 -12.91 3.73
N LEU A 48 -3.40 -14.04 4.36
CA LEU A 48 -3.73 -15.36 3.87
C LEU A 48 -4.88 -15.89 4.71
N GLN A 49 -5.94 -16.37 4.07
CA GLN A 49 -6.98 -17.09 4.78
C GLN A 49 -6.63 -18.59 4.82
N GLU A 50 -6.52 -19.12 6.03
CA GLU A 50 -6.31 -20.54 6.32
C GLU A 50 -7.50 -21.04 7.16
N GLY A 51 -8.53 -21.55 6.49
CA GLY A 51 -9.80 -21.87 7.13
C GLY A 51 -10.53 -20.61 7.63
N GLU A 52 -10.76 -20.51 8.94
CA GLU A 52 -11.39 -19.34 9.57
C GLU A 52 -10.39 -18.27 10.04
N ILE A 53 -9.09 -18.57 9.98
CA ILE A 53 -8.03 -17.69 10.49
C ILE A 53 -7.44 -16.88 9.34
N TYR A 54 -7.19 -15.60 9.58
CA TYR A 54 -6.40 -14.75 8.69
C TYR A 54 -5.00 -14.57 9.26
N LYS A 55 -3.99 -14.88 8.46
CA LYS A 55 -2.57 -14.71 8.80
C LYS A 55 -1.98 -13.57 7.99
N GLU A 56 -1.29 -12.64 8.64
CA GLU A 56 -0.58 -11.55 7.96
C GLU A 56 0.62 -12.11 7.17
N ILE A 57 0.67 -11.81 5.87
CA ILE A 57 1.80 -12.15 5.00
C ILE A 57 2.77 -10.96 4.89
N GLY A 58 2.23 -9.75 4.91
CA GLY A 58 3.02 -8.53 4.80
C GLY A 58 2.16 -7.28 4.79
N TYR A 59 2.81 -6.13 4.86
CA TYR A 59 2.16 -4.85 4.96
C TYR A 59 2.94 -3.72 4.29
N ILE A 60 2.22 -2.68 3.89
CA ILE A 60 2.75 -1.40 3.44
C ILE A 60 2.25 -0.31 4.36
N LYS A 61 3.16 0.59 4.77
CA LYS A 61 2.81 1.83 5.43
C LYS A 61 3.22 3.01 4.56
N GLY A 62 2.34 4.00 4.50
CA GLY A 62 2.58 5.22 3.76
C GLY A 62 1.78 6.40 4.28
N THR A 63 2.02 7.56 3.66
CA THR A 63 1.22 8.76 3.84
C THR A 63 0.81 9.30 2.50
N TYR A 64 -0.45 9.71 2.39
CA TYR A 64 -0.95 10.43 1.23
C TYR A 64 -1.13 11.91 1.57
N ASP A 65 -0.55 12.76 0.72
CA ASP A 65 -0.67 14.21 0.77
C ASP A 65 -1.69 14.65 -0.29
N ASN A 66 -2.87 15.09 0.18
CA ASN A 66 -3.97 15.49 -0.71
C ASN A 66 -3.62 16.72 -1.56
N LEU A 67 -2.77 17.63 -1.08
CA LEU A 67 -2.43 18.86 -1.78
C LEU A 67 -1.48 18.60 -2.94
N LYS A 68 -0.52 17.69 -2.71
CA LYS A 68 0.46 17.28 -3.72
C LYS A 68 0.00 16.14 -4.60
N GLU A 69 -1.08 15.46 -4.21
CA GLU A 69 -1.54 14.24 -4.87
C GLU A 69 -0.43 13.18 -4.88
N SER A 70 0.35 13.10 -3.80
CA SER A 70 1.54 12.25 -3.70
C SER A 70 1.39 11.21 -2.59
N LEU A 71 1.74 9.96 -2.89
CA LEU A 71 1.77 8.84 -1.97
C LEU A 71 3.21 8.51 -1.58
N ASN A 72 3.59 8.80 -0.33
CA ASN A 72 4.90 8.41 0.22
C ASN A 72 4.82 7.07 0.93
N LEU A 73 5.59 6.08 0.47
CA LEU A 73 5.73 4.76 1.07
C LEU A 73 7.03 4.69 1.88
N PHE A 74 6.91 4.57 3.21
CA PHE A 74 8.07 4.51 4.09
C PHE A 74 8.35 3.12 4.66
N ARG A 75 7.44 2.16 4.48
CA ARG A 75 7.66 0.77 4.93
C ARG A 75 6.93 -0.23 4.04
N ILE A 76 7.66 -1.20 3.50
CA ILE A 76 7.11 -2.36 2.79
C ILE A 76 7.77 -3.59 3.40
N VAL A 77 6.97 -4.48 3.99
CA VAL A 77 7.48 -5.64 4.71
C VAL A 77 6.70 -6.89 4.30
N VAL A 78 7.44 -7.97 4.11
CA VAL A 78 6.90 -9.33 3.96
C VAL A 78 7.52 -10.19 5.06
N HIS A 79 6.67 -10.94 5.76
CA HIS A 79 7.11 -11.87 6.79
C HIS A 79 8.15 -12.86 6.23
N PRO A 80 9.23 -13.20 6.97
CA PRO A 80 10.35 -13.99 6.45
C PRO A 80 9.94 -15.29 5.76
N GLU A 81 8.97 -16.02 6.31
CA GLU A 81 8.44 -17.30 5.78
C GLU A 81 7.75 -17.18 4.40
N TYR A 82 7.40 -15.96 3.98
CA TYR A 82 6.76 -15.66 2.71
C TYR A 82 7.66 -14.87 1.76
N ARG A 83 8.92 -14.63 2.10
CA ARG A 83 9.85 -13.94 1.19
C ARG A 83 10.16 -14.81 -0.02
N ASP A 84 10.60 -14.15 -1.10
CA ASP A 84 11.00 -14.76 -2.36
C ASP A 84 9.90 -15.55 -3.11
N LYS A 85 8.66 -15.48 -2.64
CA LYS A 85 7.45 -16.05 -3.29
C LYS A 85 6.64 -15.01 -4.08
N GLY A 86 7.19 -13.81 -4.30
CA GLY A 86 6.53 -12.73 -5.06
C GLY A 86 5.48 -11.93 -4.28
N TYR A 87 5.25 -12.21 -2.99
CA TYR A 87 4.24 -11.49 -2.21
C TYR A 87 4.50 -9.99 -2.05
N GLY A 88 5.76 -9.54 -2.03
CA GLY A 88 6.07 -8.10 -1.99
C GLY A 88 5.58 -7.37 -3.24
N THR A 89 5.77 -7.97 -4.43
CA THR A 89 5.27 -7.42 -5.70
C THR A 89 3.74 -7.45 -5.73
N LYS A 90 3.13 -8.55 -5.27
CA LYS A 90 1.66 -8.69 -5.18
C LYS A 90 1.08 -7.60 -4.27
N LEU A 91 1.64 -7.44 -3.08
CA LEU A 91 1.26 -6.44 -2.09
C LEU A 91 1.31 -5.02 -2.68
N TYR A 92 2.43 -4.64 -3.32
CA TYR A 92 2.54 -3.33 -3.96
C TYR A 92 1.53 -3.14 -5.11
N LYS A 93 1.39 -4.12 -6.00
CA LYS A 93 0.45 -4.01 -7.13
C LYS A 93 -1.00 -3.89 -6.68
N LEU A 94 -1.38 -4.59 -5.62
CA LEU A 94 -2.70 -4.43 -5.02
C LEU A 94 -2.88 -3.03 -4.46
N LEU A 95 -1.92 -2.52 -3.69
CA LEU A 95 -1.97 -1.14 -3.22
C LEU A 95 -2.08 -0.14 -4.39
N GLU A 96 -1.26 -0.30 -5.43
CA GLU A 96 -1.28 0.57 -6.61
C GLU A 96 -2.66 0.53 -7.28
N ASN A 97 -3.22 -0.65 -7.55
CA ASN A 97 -4.54 -0.77 -8.15
C ASN A 97 -5.65 -0.11 -7.29
N GLU A 98 -5.64 -0.34 -5.98
CA GLU A 98 -6.69 0.16 -5.10
C GLU A 98 -6.54 1.65 -4.80
N ALA A 99 -5.33 2.10 -4.43
CA ALA A 99 -5.07 3.49 -4.08
C ALA A 99 -5.31 4.41 -5.27
N LEU A 100 -4.99 3.99 -6.50
CA LEU A 100 -5.24 4.78 -7.71
C LEU A 100 -6.73 4.94 -8.05
N ASN A 101 -7.59 4.03 -7.58
CA ASN A 101 -9.04 4.11 -7.77
C ASN A 101 -9.71 5.00 -6.72
N ILE A 102 -9.11 5.11 -5.54
CA ILE A 102 -9.67 5.85 -4.40
C ILE A 102 -9.14 7.29 -4.39
N PHE A 103 -7.85 7.48 -4.70
CA PHE A 103 -7.15 8.75 -4.59
C PHE A 103 -6.65 9.24 -5.94
N PRO A 104 -6.71 10.56 -6.18
CA PRO A 104 -6.11 11.17 -7.36
C PRO A 104 -4.58 11.24 -7.21
N ILE A 105 -3.89 10.10 -7.18
CA ILE A 105 -2.43 10.05 -7.02
C ILE A 105 -1.76 10.41 -8.35
N LYS A 106 -0.82 11.36 -8.33
CA LYS A 106 0.08 11.73 -9.44
C LYS A 106 1.46 11.09 -9.31
N GLU A 107 1.92 10.90 -8.07
CA GLU A 107 3.27 10.42 -7.77
C GLU A 107 3.23 9.43 -6.60
N VAL A 108 4.01 8.36 -6.72
CA VAL A 108 4.33 7.46 -5.61
C VAL A 108 5.82 7.59 -5.34
N ASP A 109 6.18 7.96 -4.13
CA ASP A 109 7.57 8.08 -3.69
C ASP A 109 7.83 7.23 -2.44
N GLY A 110 9.10 7.10 -2.06
CA GLY A 110 9.49 6.34 -0.88
C GLY A 110 10.97 6.45 -0.57
N THR A 111 11.37 5.86 0.56
CA THR A 111 12.78 5.80 0.96
C THR A 111 13.20 4.35 1.15
N VAL A 112 14.34 3.99 0.58
CA VAL A 112 14.98 2.68 0.78
C VAL A 112 16.00 2.83 1.89
N ALA A 113 15.67 2.32 3.07
CA ALA A 113 16.59 2.36 4.20
C ALA A 113 17.88 1.58 3.89
N GLN A 114 19.03 2.16 4.23
CA GLN A 114 20.32 1.48 4.13
C GLN A 114 20.38 0.32 5.14
N GLN A 115 20.17 -0.89 4.63
CA GLN A 115 20.19 -2.14 5.39
C GLN A 115 21.04 -3.16 4.62
N PRO A 116 21.49 -4.27 5.26
CA PRO A 116 22.39 -5.25 4.64
C PRO A 116 21.90 -5.81 3.29
N ASP A 117 20.60 -5.74 3.04
CA ASP A 117 19.86 -6.19 1.87
C ASP A 117 19.45 -5.04 0.92
N LEU A 118 20.18 -3.92 0.94
CA LEU A 118 19.91 -2.72 0.13
C LEU A 118 19.74 -3.04 -1.36
N GLU A 119 20.70 -3.75 -1.97
CA GLU A 119 20.62 -4.11 -3.40
C GLU A 119 19.35 -4.89 -3.75
N LYS A 120 18.93 -5.80 -2.87
CA LYS A 120 17.71 -6.60 -3.08
C LYS A 120 16.46 -5.71 -3.06
N ARG A 121 16.45 -4.68 -2.20
CA ARG A 121 15.36 -3.71 -2.11
C ARG A 121 15.33 -2.76 -3.29
N GLU A 122 16.48 -2.26 -3.71
CA GLU A 122 16.61 -1.41 -4.89
C GLU A 122 16.10 -2.14 -6.14
N ARG A 123 16.58 -3.38 -6.37
CA ARG A 123 16.08 -4.22 -7.48
C ARG A 123 14.58 -4.50 -7.38
N PHE A 124 14.03 -4.61 -6.16
CA PHE A 124 12.59 -4.76 -5.96
C PHE A 124 11.84 -3.52 -6.47
N PHE A 125 12.29 -2.31 -6.13
CA PHE A 125 11.67 -1.06 -6.57
C PHE A 125 11.85 -0.81 -8.08
N GLU A 126 13.01 -1.13 -8.65
CA GLU A 126 13.24 -1.07 -10.10
C GLU A 126 12.26 -1.96 -10.87
N LYS A 127 12.04 -3.21 -10.40
CA LYS A 127 11.06 -4.13 -10.99
C LYS A 127 9.63 -3.61 -10.93
N LEU A 128 9.32 -2.71 -9.99
CA LEU A 128 8.04 -2.04 -9.87
C LEU A 128 7.94 -0.76 -10.71
N GLY A 129 9.02 -0.39 -11.41
CA GLY A 129 9.10 0.78 -12.28
C GLY A 129 9.45 2.07 -11.56
N PHE A 130 10.00 2.00 -10.34
CA PHE A 130 10.53 3.18 -9.65
C PHE A 130 11.89 3.56 -10.21
N THR A 131 12.16 4.87 -10.21
CA THR A 131 13.49 5.42 -10.40
C THR A 131 14.16 5.59 -9.05
N LEU A 132 15.41 5.15 -8.93
CA LEU A 132 16.24 5.31 -7.73
C LEU A 132 17.12 6.56 -7.86
N ARG A 133 17.16 7.39 -6.81
CA ARG A 133 18.10 8.52 -6.65
C ARG A 133 18.42 8.71 -5.17
N ASP A 134 19.69 8.61 -4.79
CA ASP A 134 20.20 8.89 -3.43
C ASP A 134 19.41 8.18 -2.30
N GLY A 135 19.11 6.89 -2.47
CA GLY A 135 18.34 6.11 -1.49
C GLY A 135 16.84 6.43 -1.44
N LYS A 136 16.36 7.29 -2.34
CA LYS A 136 14.93 7.55 -2.56
C LYS A 136 14.45 6.85 -3.82
N VAL A 137 13.17 6.50 -3.82
CA VAL A 137 12.48 5.91 -4.96
C VAL A 137 11.30 6.79 -5.35
N GLY A 138 11.10 6.99 -6.65
CA GLY A 138 9.96 7.76 -7.18
C GLY A 138 9.39 7.13 -8.45
N LYS A 139 8.06 7.15 -8.57
CA LYS A 139 7.32 6.67 -9.73
C LYS A 139 6.19 7.63 -10.05
N MET A 140 6.27 8.25 -11.23
CA MET A 140 5.19 9.07 -11.76
C MET A 140 4.05 8.20 -12.29
N LYS A 141 2.81 8.57 -12.00
CA LYS A 141 1.65 7.98 -12.69
C LYS A 141 1.69 8.44 -14.15
N LYS A 142 1.92 7.52 -15.08
CA LYS A 142 1.64 7.81 -16.50
C LYS A 142 0.13 8.00 -16.62
N LYS A 143 -0.31 9.16 -17.11
CA LYS A 143 -1.70 9.32 -17.56
C LYS A 143 -1.93 8.27 -18.64
N LEU A 144 -2.84 7.33 -18.37
CA LEU A 144 -3.42 6.45 -19.39
C LEU A 144 -4.29 7.30 -20.33
#